data_AF-A0A8H7INJ9-F1
#
_entry.id   AF-A0A8H7INJ9-F1
#
_cell.length_a   1.000
_cell.length_b   1.000
_cell.length_c   1.000
_cell.angle_alpha   90.00
_cell.angle_beta   90.00
_cell.angle_gamma   90.00
#
_symmetry.space_group_name_H-M   'P 1'
#
loop_
_entity.id
_entity.type
_entity.pdbx_description
1 polymer ?
#
loop_
_entity_poly.entity_id
_entity_poly.type
_entity_poly.pdbx_seq_one_letter_code
_entity_poly.pdbx_strand_id
1 'polypeptide(L)'
;MIWRSMLRKLLSSTAILSSLVLAVPATNNTGRNDGIHLAIVLHAVSFGDSFTAGGVRDGSPLAPAVITPPSPKAGGRTTNGPVWIEYIANDTSARFMDYAVGGAVTNKTLWPSKSTASDFIEQVGIFLNQSNKLDPLTTLYTVYFGINDVSASHTDGAENLPAAAQAVLDQIKRLSAPPTNARSFLVTDSYGRGKREPVGEAYKKNIFNGLAKLHYDLPLLQIGYADFGYIWDAVLNTSPGYAAFGYNSPGACALNSSTIIGACDDPDHTFYWIPGAERNDGIKLVIGPTCGKLTPTGNVTDVNSGLLDIKNYKTIVSFAYTAGGVRDGSPLAPPVITPPSPKAGGEQQTGPVVWIENIADDVGARFMDYAVAGAVTDKTLWPSKASSWDFVQEADIFLSQNNSLDPSTTLYTVYFGINDVSGSRKDGPANLPRAAQVILDKIELLSRPPTNARSFLVTDSYGYGSHEAPGDAFKKKVFNGIAEMKTRVPSLKFAFVDFAYLWDAVRGKSPGYAAFGYTSIGSCTLNSSTIDGAVSIHSPTITPYIDTLNLPCYPVQRP
;
A
#
# COMPACT_ATOMS: atom_id res chain seq x y z
N MET A 1 8.15 -1.81 -1.51
CA MET A 1 6.71 -2.15 -1.29
C MET A 1 5.95 -1.09 -0.50
N ILE A 2 6.39 -0.65 0.69
CA ILE A 2 5.67 0.38 1.47
C ILE A 2 5.55 1.73 0.73
N TRP A 3 6.64 2.13 0.06
CA TRP A 3 6.76 3.32 -0.79
C TRP A 3 5.68 3.40 -1.87
N ARG A 4 5.34 2.27 -2.52
CA ARG A 4 4.26 2.16 -3.52
C ARG A 4 2.88 2.43 -2.90
N SER A 5 2.66 2.04 -1.63
CA SER A 5 1.35 2.13 -0.98
C SER A 5 1.06 3.50 -0.36
N MET A 6 2.05 4.18 0.22
CA MET A 6 1.83 5.52 0.80
C MET A 6 1.64 6.59 -0.28
N LEU A 7 2.44 6.53 -1.35
CA LEU A 7 2.41 7.55 -2.39
C LEU A 7 1.21 7.41 -3.33
N ARG A 8 0.72 6.18 -3.54
CA ARG A 8 -0.63 5.95 -4.08
C ARG A 8 -1.67 6.59 -3.17
N LYS A 9 -1.67 6.36 -1.84
CA LYS A 9 -2.66 6.98 -0.93
C LYS A 9 -2.63 8.52 -0.91
N LEU A 10 -1.47 9.13 -1.15
CA LEU A 10 -1.32 10.59 -1.20
C LEU A 10 -1.79 11.20 -2.54
N LEU A 11 -1.55 10.49 -3.65
CA LEU A 11 -1.82 10.95 -5.02
C LEU A 11 -3.09 10.35 -5.63
N SER A 12 -3.76 9.46 -4.91
CA SER A 12 -4.99 8.81 -5.34
C SER A 12 -5.91 8.73 -4.12
N SER A 13 -7.21 8.94 -4.31
CA SER A 13 -8.23 8.86 -3.25
C SER A 13 -8.44 7.42 -2.74
N THR A 14 -7.45 6.55 -2.91
CA THR A 14 -7.65 5.13 -3.22
C THR A 14 -6.40 4.32 -2.82
N ALA A 15 -6.37 3.74 -1.62
CA ALA A 15 -5.56 2.54 -1.44
C ALA A 15 -6.04 1.71 -0.25
N ILE A 16 -6.76 0.64 -0.55
CA ILE A 16 -7.09 -0.35 0.48
C ILE A 16 -6.27 -1.63 0.29
N LEU A 17 -5.67 -1.91 -0.87
CA LEU A 17 -5.07 -3.25 -1.09
C LEU A 17 -3.59 -3.39 -1.44
N SER A 18 -2.88 -2.34 -1.89
CA SER A 18 -1.44 -2.48 -2.16
C SER A 18 -0.63 -2.78 -0.89
N SER A 19 -1.20 -2.53 0.30
CA SER A 19 -0.61 -2.81 1.61
C SER A 19 -0.86 -4.24 2.11
N LEU A 20 -1.85 -4.97 1.56
CA LEU A 20 -2.36 -6.20 2.19
C LEU A 20 -1.64 -7.48 1.78
N VAL A 21 -0.92 -7.44 0.67
CA VAL A 21 -0.55 -8.65 -0.05
C VAL A 21 0.96 -8.71 -0.33
N LEU A 22 1.72 -7.63 -0.11
CA LEU A 22 3.15 -7.55 -0.47
C LEU A 22 4.11 -7.50 0.72
N ALA A 23 3.70 -7.81 1.94
CA ALA A 23 4.50 -7.53 3.12
C ALA A 23 4.63 -8.73 4.05
N VAL A 24 5.14 -9.89 3.59
CA VAL A 24 5.31 -11.04 4.49
C VAL A 24 6.33 -12.10 3.98
N PRO A 25 7.22 -12.63 4.84
CA PRO A 25 8.06 -13.80 4.53
C PRO A 25 7.27 -15.12 4.59
N ALA A 26 7.58 -16.05 3.69
CA ALA A 26 6.89 -17.33 3.48
C ALA A 26 6.95 -18.37 4.62
N THR A 27 7.34 -17.99 5.84
CA THR A 27 7.63 -18.95 6.92
C THR A 27 6.71 -18.90 8.14
N ASN A 28 5.77 -17.96 8.20
CA ASN A 28 4.67 -17.96 9.17
C ASN A 28 3.33 -17.80 8.44
N ASN A 29 2.22 -18.26 9.02
CA ASN A 29 0.85 -18.23 8.44
C ASN A 29 0.33 -16.78 8.23
N THR A 30 1.00 -16.02 7.39
CA THR A 30 0.85 -14.58 7.21
C THR A 30 0.66 -14.30 5.71
N GLY A 31 -0.01 -13.19 5.37
CA GLY A 31 -0.48 -12.84 4.02
C GLY A 31 0.45 -13.18 2.83
N ARG A 32 -0.13 -13.51 1.67
CA ARG A 32 0.57 -14.06 0.49
C ARG A 32 0.07 -13.42 -0.80
N ASN A 33 0.95 -13.18 -1.78
CA ASN A 33 0.59 -12.92 -3.19
C ASN A 33 1.30 -13.90 -4.11
N ASP A 34 0.55 -14.72 -4.82
CA ASP A 34 1.08 -15.58 -5.88
C ASP A 34 0.59 -15.10 -7.26
N GLY A 35 0.80 -13.82 -7.56
CA GLY A 35 0.64 -13.29 -8.93
C GLY A 35 -0.65 -12.52 -9.22
N ILE A 36 -1.37 -12.02 -8.23
CA ILE A 36 -2.51 -11.11 -8.48
C ILE A 36 -1.99 -9.73 -8.90
N HIS A 37 -2.41 -9.30 -10.09
CA HIS A 37 -2.12 -7.98 -10.65
C HIS A 37 -3.41 -7.15 -10.69
N LEU A 38 -3.57 -6.20 -9.76
CA LEU A 38 -4.78 -5.37 -9.70
C LEU A 38 -4.92 -4.39 -10.88
N ALA A 39 -3.82 -4.06 -11.57
CA ALA A 39 -3.82 -3.13 -12.70
C ALA A 39 -4.56 -3.65 -13.95
N ILE A 40 -4.82 -4.97 -14.03
CA ILE A 40 -5.49 -5.60 -15.18
C ILE A 40 -6.91 -6.09 -14.85
N VAL A 41 -7.44 -5.75 -13.67
CA VAL A 41 -8.76 -6.21 -13.23
C VAL A 41 -9.84 -5.39 -13.91
N LEU A 42 -10.66 -6.04 -14.74
CA LEU A 42 -11.85 -5.47 -15.39
C LEU A 42 -13.15 -5.86 -14.68
N HIS A 43 -13.14 -6.96 -13.93
CA HIS A 43 -14.28 -7.45 -13.16
C HIS A 43 -13.85 -7.88 -11.75
N ALA A 44 -14.64 -7.51 -10.75
CA ALA A 44 -14.48 -7.98 -9.37
C ALA A 44 -15.75 -8.75 -8.97
N VAL A 45 -15.60 -10.05 -8.69
CA VAL A 45 -16.70 -10.94 -8.26
C VAL A 45 -16.48 -11.30 -6.80
N SER A 46 -17.44 -11.00 -5.92
CA SER A 46 -17.21 -11.13 -4.49
C SER A 46 -18.24 -11.98 -3.78
N PHE A 47 -17.71 -12.86 -2.95
CA PHE A 47 -18.45 -13.74 -2.06
C PHE A 47 -18.03 -13.45 -0.63
N GLY A 48 -18.99 -13.46 0.28
CA GLY A 48 -18.70 -13.19 1.68
C GLY A 48 -19.90 -12.91 2.54
N ASP A 49 -19.64 -12.24 3.65
CA ASP A 49 -20.62 -11.90 4.68
C ASP A 49 -20.95 -10.40 4.76
N SER A 50 -21.36 -9.92 5.94
CA SER A 50 -21.70 -8.51 6.20
C SER A 50 -20.52 -7.55 6.00
N PHE A 51 -19.28 -8.04 5.99
CA PHE A 51 -18.10 -7.21 5.73
C PHE A 51 -17.91 -6.89 4.25
N THR A 52 -18.56 -7.65 3.36
CA THR A 52 -18.44 -7.53 1.89
C THR A 52 -19.78 -7.21 1.23
N ALA A 53 -20.91 -7.46 1.90
CA ALA A 53 -22.24 -7.24 1.34
C ALA A 53 -22.54 -5.75 1.07
N GLY A 54 -22.70 -5.44 -0.21
CA GLY A 54 -23.15 -4.19 -0.82
C GLY A 54 -24.67 -3.97 -0.75
N GLY A 55 -25.45 -4.98 -0.37
CA GLY A 55 -26.91 -4.87 -0.24
C GLY A 55 -27.71 -5.42 -1.42
N VAL A 56 -27.03 -5.93 -2.46
CA VAL A 56 -27.61 -6.88 -3.44
C VAL A 56 -26.80 -8.18 -3.37
N ARG A 57 -27.28 -9.26 -4.00
CA ARG A 57 -26.65 -10.59 -3.88
C ARG A 57 -26.71 -11.44 -5.15
N ASP A 58 -26.87 -10.77 -6.29
CA ASP A 58 -27.07 -11.39 -7.60
C ASP A 58 -26.10 -10.84 -8.66
N GLY A 59 -25.07 -10.10 -8.27
CA GLY A 59 -24.12 -9.49 -9.18
C GLY A 59 -24.64 -8.28 -9.98
N SER A 60 -25.86 -7.82 -9.72
CA SER A 60 -26.40 -6.58 -10.31
C SER A 60 -25.74 -5.32 -9.72
N PRO A 61 -25.85 -4.15 -10.40
CA PRO A 61 -25.30 -2.91 -9.88
C PRO A 61 -25.88 -2.54 -8.50
N LEU A 62 -25.00 -2.08 -7.61
CA LEU A 62 -25.41 -1.66 -6.27
C LEU A 62 -26.16 -0.33 -6.30
N ALA A 63 -27.10 -0.16 -5.36
CA ALA A 63 -27.62 1.16 -5.02
C ALA A 63 -26.49 2.06 -4.49
N PRO A 64 -26.61 3.40 -4.59
CA PRO A 64 -25.65 4.32 -3.98
C PRO A 64 -25.46 4.05 -2.48
N ALA A 65 -24.21 4.09 -2.01
CA ALA A 65 -23.86 3.90 -0.60
C ALA A 65 -24.17 5.17 0.22
N VAL A 66 -25.46 5.49 0.36
CA VAL A 66 -25.95 6.68 1.08
C VAL A 66 -26.83 6.26 2.25
N ILE A 67 -26.65 6.91 3.40
CA ILE A 67 -27.51 6.74 4.57
C ILE A 67 -28.89 7.33 4.28
N THR A 68 -29.93 6.49 4.44
CA THR A 68 -31.33 6.93 4.43
C THR A 68 -31.91 6.73 5.83
N PRO A 69 -32.11 7.82 6.61
CA PRO A 69 -32.66 7.72 7.96
C PRO A 69 -34.02 6.99 8.00
N PRO A 70 -34.31 6.25 9.08
CA PRO A 70 -33.50 6.12 10.29
C PRO A 70 -32.37 5.09 10.15
N SER A 71 -32.31 4.32 9.07
CA SER A 71 -31.39 3.20 8.94
C SER A 71 -29.92 3.62 9.01
N PRO A 72 -29.07 2.93 9.80
CA PRO A 72 -27.63 3.13 9.80
C PRO A 72 -26.95 2.40 8.63
N LYS A 73 -27.68 1.76 7.73
CA LYS A 73 -27.11 0.99 6.62
C LYS A 73 -27.13 1.81 5.34
N ALA A 74 -25.96 2.24 4.87
CA ALA A 74 -25.84 3.04 3.66
C ALA A 74 -26.11 2.16 2.44
N GLY A 75 -27.15 2.45 1.64
CA GLY A 75 -27.49 1.64 0.46
C GLY A 75 -27.67 0.13 0.74
N GLY A 76 -27.99 -0.26 1.98
CA GLY A 76 -28.08 -1.66 2.42
C GLY A 76 -26.78 -2.27 2.98
N ARG A 77 -25.63 -1.59 2.87
CA ARG A 77 -24.36 -2.04 3.45
C ARG A 77 -24.44 -2.03 4.97
N THR A 78 -23.75 -2.97 5.62
CA THR A 78 -23.59 -2.95 7.08
C THR A 78 -22.48 -1.99 7.50
N THR A 79 -22.50 -0.76 6.98
CA THR A 79 -21.59 0.36 7.26
C THR A 79 -22.28 1.68 6.87
N ASN A 80 -21.68 2.84 7.16
CA ASN A 80 -22.15 4.17 6.76
C ASN A 80 -21.73 4.61 5.34
N GLY A 81 -21.03 3.75 4.60
CA GLY A 81 -20.59 4.04 3.24
C GLY A 81 -20.31 2.77 2.42
N PRO A 82 -19.44 2.85 1.41
CA PRO A 82 -19.01 1.68 0.65
C PRO A 82 -18.26 0.67 1.53
N VAL A 83 -18.35 -0.62 1.20
CA VAL A 83 -17.49 -1.66 1.79
C VAL A 83 -16.12 -1.73 1.09
N TRP A 84 -15.14 -2.39 1.71
CA TRP A 84 -13.73 -2.48 1.23
C TRP A 84 -13.58 -2.82 -0.25
N ILE A 85 -14.39 -3.75 -0.76
CA ILE A 85 -14.32 -4.21 -2.15
C ILE A 85 -14.86 -3.19 -3.17
N GLU A 86 -15.81 -2.35 -2.76
CA GLU A 86 -16.30 -1.25 -3.60
C GLU A 86 -15.18 -0.24 -3.87
N TYR A 87 -14.27 -0.04 -2.91
CA TYR A 87 -13.06 0.75 -3.14
C TYR A 87 -12.15 0.08 -4.17
N ILE A 88 -11.83 -1.22 -4.05
CA ILE A 88 -11.01 -1.89 -5.08
C ILE A 88 -11.64 -1.77 -6.46
N ALA A 89 -12.95 -2.00 -6.58
CA ALA A 89 -13.64 -1.93 -7.86
C ALA A 89 -13.57 -0.52 -8.45
N ASN A 90 -13.75 0.52 -7.61
CA ASN A 90 -13.60 1.90 -8.02
C ASN A 90 -12.15 2.24 -8.43
N ASP A 91 -11.16 1.80 -7.64
CA ASP A 91 -9.74 2.03 -7.85
C ASP A 91 -9.24 1.42 -9.18
N THR A 92 -9.79 0.26 -9.53
CA THR A 92 -9.44 -0.49 -10.75
C THR A 92 -10.37 -0.17 -11.93
N SER A 93 -11.42 0.63 -11.70
CA SER A 93 -12.54 0.80 -12.64
C SER A 93 -13.19 -0.52 -13.08
N ALA A 94 -13.08 -1.55 -12.24
CA ALA A 94 -13.66 -2.86 -12.50
C ALA A 94 -15.18 -2.83 -12.29
N ARG A 95 -15.91 -3.60 -13.11
CA ARG A 95 -17.32 -3.87 -12.83
C ARG A 95 -17.42 -4.74 -11.59
N PHE A 96 -18.03 -4.20 -10.53
CA PHE A 96 -18.28 -4.95 -9.31
C PHE A 96 -19.53 -5.84 -9.43
N MET A 97 -19.40 -7.10 -9.03
CA MET A 97 -20.46 -8.10 -8.96
C MET A 97 -20.52 -8.69 -7.55
N ASP A 98 -21.51 -8.25 -6.77
CA ASP A 98 -21.67 -8.64 -5.38
C ASP A 98 -22.62 -9.83 -5.21
N TYR A 99 -22.15 -10.85 -4.50
CA TYR A 99 -22.93 -12.01 -4.05
C TYR A 99 -22.88 -12.17 -2.54
N ALA A 100 -22.17 -11.31 -1.81
CA ALA A 100 -22.01 -11.42 -0.38
C ALA A 100 -23.33 -11.15 0.36
N VAL A 101 -23.56 -11.87 1.47
CA VAL A 101 -24.80 -11.77 2.26
C VAL A 101 -24.48 -11.66 3.73
N GLY A 102 -25.03 -10.65 4.40
CA GLY A 102 -24.86 -10.46 5.83
C GLY A 102 -25.16 -11.71 6.66
N GLY A 103 -24.24 -12.09 7.56
CA GLY A 103 -24.37 -13.26 8.43
C GLY A 103 -24.07 -14.60 7.77
N ALA A 104 -23.59 -14.62 6.52
CA ALA A 104 -23.29 -15.85 5.82
C ALA A 104 -22.12 -16.62 6.44
N VAL A 105 -22.28 -17.94 6.47
CA VAL A 105 -21.25 -18.93 6.87
C VAL A 105 -20.65 -19.58 5.63
N THR A 106 -19.59 -20.37 5.77
CA THR A 106 -19.02 -21.12 4.62
C THR A 106 -19.97 -22.19 4.10
N ASN A 107 -20.64 -22.91 5.00
CA ASN A 107 -21.65 -23.93 4.70
C ASN A 107 -22.66 -24.01 5.85
N LYS A 108 -23.91 -23.63 5.60
CA LYS A 108 -24.95 -23.56 6.65
C LYS A 108 -25.38 -24.92 7.18
N THR A 109 -25.13 -26.00 6.44
CA THR A 109 -25.44 -27.37 6.89
C THR A 109 -24.54 -27.83 8.03
N LEU A 110 -23.40 -27.17 8.25
CA LEU A 110 -22.48 -27.43 9.35
C LEU A 110 -22.92 -26.76 10.67
N TRP A 111 -23.84 -25.79 10.61
CA TRP A 111 -24.14 -24.90 11.73
C TRP A 111 -25.65 -24.89 12.01
N PRO A 112 -26.17 -25.80 12.87
CA PRO A 112 -27.58 -25.80 13.25
C PRO A 112 -28.11 -24.42 13.68
N SER A 113 -27.31 -23.65 14.44
CA SER A 113 -27.65 -22.29 14.88
C SER A 113 -27.74 -21.26 13.74
N LYS A 114 -27.21 -21.57 12.56
CA LYS A 114 -27.20 -20.72 11.35
C LYS A 114 -27.88 -21.40 10.15
N SER A 115 -28.72 -22.42 10.37
CA SER A 115 -29.37 -23.22 9.30
C SER A 115 -30.22 -22.41 8.31
N THR A 116 -30.71 -21.23 8.69
CA THR A 116 -31.47 -20.32 7.83
C THR A 116 -30.65 -19.20 7.20
N ALA A 117 -29.35 -19.12 7.51
CA ALA A 117 -28.45 -18.13 6.92
C ALA A 117 -28.17 -18.45 5.45
N SER A 118 -27.63 -17.47 4.71
CA SER A 118 -26.97 -17.74 3.43
C SER A 118 -25.62 -18.41 3.70
N ASP A 119 -25.04 -19.06 2.69
CA ASP A 119 -23.65 -19.54 2.77
C ASP A 119 -22.87 -19.37 1.46
N PHE A 120 -21.56 -19.64 1.51
CA PHE A 120 -20.69 -19.53 0.33
C PHE A 120 -21.14 -20.46 -0.82
N ILE A 121 -21.62 -21.67 -0.48
CA ILE A 121 -22.10 -22.65 -1.45
C ILE A 121 -23.28 -22.10 -2.26
N GLU A 122 -24.26 -21.49 -1.58
CA GLU A 122 -25.42 -20.84 -2.19
C GLU A 122 -25.00 -19.67 -3.07
N GLN A 123 -24.11 -18.80 -2.58
CA GLN A 123 -23.63 -17.64 -3.34
C GLN A 123 -22.91 -18.04 -4.64
N VAL A 124 -22.03 -19.05 -4.58
CA VAL A 124 -21.38 -19.62 -5.78
C VAL A 124 -22.40 -20.28 -6.71
N GLY A 125 -23.42 -20.95 -6.14
CA GLY A 125 -24.53 -21.51 -6.92
C GLY A 125 -25.27 -20.45 -7.74
N ILE A 126 -25.59 -19.30 -7.13
CA ILE A 126 -26.24 -18.17 -7.81
C ILE A 126 -25.35 -17.66 -8.96
N PHE A 127 -24.06 -17.39 -8.70
CA PHE A 127 -23.12 -16.91 -9.72
C PHE A 127 -22.99 -17.87 -10.91
N LEU A 128 -22.85 -19.17 -10.65
CA LEU A 128 -22.69 -20.18 -11.70
C LEU A 128 -23.97 -20.37 -12.53
N ASN A 129 -25.14 -20.28 -11.91
CA ASN A 129 -26.43 -20.40 -12.60
C ASN A 129 -26.70 -19.27 -13.59
N GLN A 130 -26.05 -18.13 -13.44
CA GLN A 130 -26.18 -17.00 -14.35
C GLN A 130 -25.35 -17.14 -15.64
N SER A 131 -24.47 -18.15 -15.73
CA SER A 131 -23.67 -18.42 -16.93
C SER A 131 -22.85 -17.20 -17.40
N ASN A 132 -22.31 -16.44 -16.47
CA ASN A 132 -21.49 -15.26 -16.74
C ASN A 132 -20.29 -15.62 -17.63
N LYS A 133 -20.01 -14.79 -18.65
CA LYS A 133 -18.84 -14.93 -19.53
C LYS A 133 -17.79 -13.89 -19.16
N LEU A 134 -17.04 -14.18 -18.10
CA LEU A 134 -15.96 -13.32 -17.62
C LEU A 134 -14.62 -13.84 -18.13
N ASP A 135 -13.70 -12.94 -18.51
CA ASP A 135 -12.35 -13.32 -18.89
C ASP A 135 -11.54 -13.68 -17.62
N PRO A 136 -11.05 -14.93 -17.49
CA PRO A 136 -10.30 -15.34 -16.32
C PRO A 136 -9.00 -14.58 -16.08
N LEU A 137 -8.41 -13.96 -17.12
CA LEU A 137 -7.17 -13.19 -17.00
C LEU A 137 -7.38 -11.80 -16.39
N THR A 138 -8.60 -11.28 -16.46
CA THR A 138 -8.94 -9.92 -16.02
C THR A 138 -10.01 -9.90 -14.93
N THR A 139 -10.35 -11.06 -14.36
CA THR A 139 -11.40 -11.18 -13.33
C THR A 139 -10.79 -11.56 -12.00
N LEU A 140 -11.00 -10.71 -11.00
CA LEU A 140 -10.66 -10.98 -9.62
C LEU A 140 -11.86 -11.56 -8.88
N TYR A 141 -11.67 -12.71 -8.24
CA TYR A 141 -12.63 -13.31 -7.32
C TYR A 141 -12.21 -13.00 -5.89
N THR A 142 -13.13 -12.56 -5.03
CA THR A 142 -12.81 -12.34 -3.61
C THR A 142 -13.66 -13.21 -2.69
N VAL A 143 -13.05 -13.68 -1.60
CA VAL A 143 -13.68 -14.59 -0.63
C VAL A 143 -13.43 -14.07 0.78
N TYR A 144 -14.49 -13.65 1.48
CA TYR A 144 -14.46 -13.16 2.86
C TYR A 144 -15.41 -13.96 3.75
N PHE A 145 -14.92 -14.99 4.43
CA PHE A 145 -15.71 -15.84 5.33
C PHE A 145 -14.91 -16.24 6.58
N GLY A 146 -15.62 -16.70 7.62
CA GLY A 146 -15.02 -17.27 8.83
C GLY A 146 -15.53 -16.67 10.13
N ILE A 147 -15.96 -15.40 10.12
CA ILE A 147 -16.49 -14.72 11.32
C ILE A 147 -17.73 -15.44 11.85
N ASN A 148 -18.68 -15.71 10.97
CA ASN A 148 -19.94 -16.34 11.36
C ASN A 148 -19.77 -17.83 11.67
N ASP A 149 -18.84 -18.52 11.02
CA ASP A 149 -18.50 -19.93 11.29
C ASP A 149 -17.89 -20.09 12.68
N VAL A 150 -16.88 -19.27 13.03
CA VAL A 150 -16.28 -19.30 14.36
C VAL A 150 -17.31 -18.88 15.42
N SER A 151 -18.12 -17.86 15.15
CA SER A 151 -19.20 -17.48 16.07
C SER A 151 -20.23 -18.60 16.27
N ALA A 152 -20.58 -19.35 15.21
CA ALA A 152 -21.50 -20.48 15.31
C ALA A 152 -20.87 -21.64 16.09
N SER A 153 -19.55 -21.84 15.96
CA SER A 153 -18.82 -22.89 16.67
C SER A 153 -18.88 -22.78 18.19
N HIS A 154 -19.05 -21.57 18.73
CA HIS A 154 -19.25 -21.35 20.16
C HIS A 154 -20.58 -21.89 20.67
N THR A 155 -21.55 -22.14 19.78
CA THR A 155 -22.86 -22.71 20.08
C THR A 155 -22.96 -24.17 19.63
N ASP A 156 -22.49 -24.47 18.42
CA ASP A 156 -22.72 -25.75 17.73
C ASP A 156 -21.55 -26.74 17.84
N GLY A 157 -20.42 -26.32 18.43
CA GLY A 157 -19.20 -27.11 18.55
C GLY A 157 -18.11 -26.72 17.54
N ALA A 158 -16.84 -26.83 17.95
CA ALA A 158 -15.68 -26.44 17.14
C ALA A 158 -15.25 -27.51 16.11
N GLU A 159 -15.81 -28.72 16.20
CA GLU A 159 -15.45 -29.87 15.38
C GLU A 159 -15.76 -29.67 13.89
N ASN A 160 -16.68 -28.74 13.57
CA ASN A 160 -17.08 -28.43 12.20
C ASN A 160 -16.17 -27.41 11.50
N LEU A 161 -15.29 -26.70 12.23
CA LEU A 161 -14.42 -25.67 11.65
C LEU A 161 -13.46 -26.21 10.57
N PRO A 162 -12.86 -27.42 10.69
CA PRO A 162 -12.09 -28.01 9.59
C PRO A 162 -12.91 -28.22 8.31
N ALA A 163 -14.18 -28.66 8.44
CA ALA A 163 -15.08 -28.83 7.30
C ALA A 163 -15.50 -27.48 6.70
N ALA A 164 -15.69 -26.45 7.53
CA ALA A 164 -15.94 -25.08 7.08
C ALA A 164 -14.76 -24.52 6.26
N ALA A 165 -13.53 -24.71 6.75
CA ALA A 165 -12.32 -24.34 6.00
C ALA A 165 -12.22 -25.09 4.67
N GLN A 166 -12.56 -26.38 4.64
CA GLN A 166 -12.58 -27.19 3.42
C GLN A 166 -13.63 -26.68 2.41
N ALA A 167 -14.80 -26.24 2.88
CA ALA A 167 -15.84 -25.69 2.00
C ALA A 167 -15.35 -24.46 1.22
N VAL A 168 -14.49 -23.62 1.82
CA VAL A 168 -13.84 -22.49 1.12
C VAL A 168 -12.97 -22.99 -0.04
N LEU A 169 -12.10 -23.97 0.23
CA LEU A 169 -11.19 -24.54 -0.76
C LEU A 169 -11.96 -25.23 -1.90
N ASP A 170 -13.03 -25.95 -1.57
CA ASP A 170 -13.86 -26.66 -2.54
C ASP A 170 -14.59 -25.69 -3.48
N GLN A 171 -15.11 -24.57 -2.96
CA GLN A 171 -15.75 -23.56 -3.79
C GLN A 171 -14.74 -22.82 -4.69
N ILE A 172 -13.53 -22.52 -4.20
CA ILE A 172 -12.46 -21.95 -5.04
C ILE A 172 -12.10 -22.91 -6.16
N LYS A 173 -11.93 -24.20 -5.85
CA LYS A 173 -11.67 -25.24 -6.85
C LYS A 173 -12.81 -25.36 -7.86
N ARG A 174 -14.06 -25.27 -7.41
CA ARG A 174 -15.25 -25.28 -8.27
C ARG A 174 -15.29 -24.10 -9.23
N LEU A 175 -14.99 -22.89 -8.77
CA LEU A 175 -14.90 -21.69 -9.59
C LEU A 175 -13.70 -21.74 -10.57
N SER A 176 -12.61 -22.41 -10.17
CA SER A 176 -11.43 -22.59 -11.02
C SER A 176 -11.64 -23.62 -12.15
N ALA A 177 -12.67 -24.44 -12.04
CA ALA A 177 -13.05 -25.41 -13.06
C ALA A 177 -13.91 -24.76 -14.19
N PRO A 178 -14.05 -25.42 -15.35
CA PRO A 178 -15.02 -25.01 -16.36
C PRO A 178 -16.45 -24.90 -15.79
N PRO A 179 -17.27 -23.94 -16.27
CA PRO A 179 -17.00 -23.02 -17.38
C PRO A 179 -16.24 -21.75 -16.99
N THR A 180 -16.17 -21.43 -15.70
CA THR A 180 -15.63 -20.17 -15.19
C THR A 180 -14.12 -20.07 -15.40
N ASN A 181 -13.39 -21.18 -15.20
CA ASN A 181 -11.93 -21.24 -15.30
C ASN A 181 -11.23 -20.13 -14.50
N ALA A 182 -11.78 -19.73 -13.35
CA ALA A 182 -11.29 -18.63 -12.54
C ALA A 182 -9.81 -18.80 -12.19
N ARG A 183 -9.04 -17.70 -12.29
CA ARG A 183 -7.59 -17.73 -12.05
C ARG A 183 -7.17 -16.92 -10.84
N SER A 184 -7.72 -15.73 -10.62
CA SER A 184 -7.23 -14.84 -9.56
C SER A 184 -8.18 -14.79 -8.37
N PHE A 185 -7.72 -15.24 -7.20
CA PHE A 185 -8.51 -15.26 -5.96
C PHE A 185 -7.84 -14.47 -4.84
N LEU A 186 -8.51 -13.44 -4.35
CA LEU A 186 -8.16 -12.78 -3.10
C LEU A 186 -9.01 -13.35 -1.96
N VAL A 187 -8.39 -14.09 -1.06
CA VAL A 187 -9.01 -14.65 0.14
C VAL A 187 -8.61 -13.82 1.35
N THR A 188 -9.59 -13.38 2.12
CA THR A 188 -9.37 -12.55 3.30
C THR A 188 -9.91 -13.26 4.53
N ASP A 189 -9.10 -13.36 5.58
CA ASP A 189 -9.53 -13.96 6.85
C ASP A 189 -9.61 -12.91 7.96
N SER A 190 -10.66 -13.00 8.78
CA SER A 190 -10.86 -12.16 9.98
C SER A 190 -11.69 -12.90 11.03
N TYR A 191 -11.57 -14.23 11.13
CA TYR A 191 -12.51 -15.07 11.90
C TYR A 191 -12.81 -14.56 13.32
N GLY A 192 -11.85 -13.85 13.95
CA GLY A 192 -11.94 -13.40 15.32
C GLY A 192 -12.11 -11.89 15.53
N ARG A 193 -12.10 -11.06 14.49
CA ARG A 193 -12.21 -9.58 14.62
C ARG A 193 -11.27 -9.02 15.71
N GLY A 194 -10.00 -9.42 15.69
CA GLY A 194 -8.98 -9.03 16.69
C GLY A 194 -8.95 -9.89 17.95
N LYS A 195 -9.85 -10.85 18.13
CA LYS A 195 -9.75 -11.88 19.16
C LYS A 195 -9.13 -13.14 18.59
N ARG A 196 -7.98 -13.55 19.14
CA ARG A 196 -7.33 -14.80 18.77
C ARG A 196 -7.79 -15.92 19.69
N GLU A 197 -8.25 -17.01 19.10
CA GLU A 197 -8.52 -18.26 19.79
C GLU A 197 -7.96 -19.46 19.01
N PRO A 198 -7.55 -20.54 19.70
CA PRO A 198 -6.86 -21.66 19.06
C PRO A 198 -7.65 -22.30 17.91
N VAL A 199 -8.96 -22.45 18.08
CA VAL A 199 -9.83 -23.10 17.09
C VAL A 199 -9.97 -22.27 15.81
N GLY A 200 -10.06 -20.95 15.94
CA GLY A 200 -10.07 -20.07 14.79
C GLY A 200 -8.70 -19.92 14.12
N GLU A 201 -7.59 -19.93 14.88
CA GLU A 201 -6.24 -19.96 14.29
C GLU A 201 -6.04 -21.27 13.50
N ALA A 202 -6.60 -22.37 13.97
CA ALA A 202 -6.59 -23.65 13.24
C ALA A 202 -7.43 -23.59 11.96
N TYR A 203 -8.64 -23.01 12.00
CA TYR A 203 -9.47 -22.74 10.82
C TYR A 203 -8.70 -21.92 9.77
N LYS A 204 -8.09 -20.81 10.19
CA LYS A 204 -7.28 -19.93 9.37
C LYS A 204 -6.10 -20.67 8.71
N LYS A 205 -5.38 -21.46 9.50
CA LYS A 205 -4.24 -22.26 9.04
C LYS A 205 -4.67 -23.31 8.01
N ASN A 206 -5.83 -23.93 8.19
CA ASN A 206 -6.36 -24.91 7.22
C ASN A 206 -6.64 -24.27 5.86
N ILE A 207 -7.24 -23.06 5.85
CA ILE A 207 -7.45 -22.30 4.61
C ILE A 207 -6.10 -21.95 3.98
N PHE A 208 -5.19 -21.34 4.73
CA PHE A 208 -3.88 -20.92 4.20
C PHE A 208 -3.09 -22.07 3.57
N ASN A 209 -2.98 -23.19 4.29
CA ASN A 209 -2.28 -24.38 3.80
C ASN A 209 -3.00 -25.01 2.60
N GLY A 210 -4.33 -25.06 2.64
CA GLY A 210 -5.14 -25.58 1.55
C GLY A 210 -5.02 -24.75 0.27
N LEU A 211 -5.00 -23.43 0.38
CA LEU A 211 -4.75 -22.51 -0.72
C LEU A 211 -3.35 -22.73 -1.32
N ALA A 212 -2.33 -22.85 -0.47
CA ALA A 212 -0.97 -23.17 -0.94
C ALA A 212 -0.92 -24.47 -1.73
N LYS A 213 -1.66 -25.50 -1.28
CA LYS A 213 -1.80 -26.76 -2.00
C LYS A 213 -2.57 -26.59 -3.32
N LEU A 214 -3.68 -25.85 -3.33
CA LEU A 214 -4.45 -25.59 -4.56
C LEU A 214 -3.61 -24.87 -5.61
N HIS A 215 -2.83 -23.86 -5.22
CA HIS A 215 -1.92 -23.16 -6.14
C HIS A 215 -0.88 -24.11 -6.73
N TYR A 216 -0.31 -25.00 -5.92
CA TYR A 216 0.63 -26.01 -6.39
C TYR A 216 -0.02 -27.00 -7.38
N ASP A 217 -1.24 -27.47 -7.06
CA ASP A 217 -1.97 -28.44 -7.89
C ASP A 217 -2.55 -27.81 -9.17
N LEU A 218 -2.78 -26.48 -9.19
CA LEU A 218 -3.40 -25.72 -10.27
C LEU A 218 -2.50 -24.55 -10.68
N PRO A 219 -1.53 -24.75 -11.60
CA PRO A 219 -0.46 -23.77 -11.86
C PRO A 219 -0.92 -22.44 -12.47
N LEU A 220 -2.17 -22.35 -12.96
CA LEU A 220 -2.78 -21.11 -13.47
C LEU A 220 -3.54 -20.33 -12.39
N LEU A 221 -3.72 -20.92 -11.20
CA LEU A 221 -4.41 -20.30 -10.08
C LEU A 221 -3.47 -19.31 -9.39
N GLN A 222 -3.85 -18.06 -9.29
CA GLN A 222 -3.17 -17.01 -8.56
C GLN A 222 -3.93 -16.74 -7.26
N ILE A 223 -3.21 -16.73 -6.14
CA ILE A 223 -3.82 -16.58 -4.82
C ILE A 223 -3.22 -15.37 -4.10
N GLY A 224 -4.10 -14.46 -3.71
CA GLY A 224 -3.85 -13.48 -2.67
C GLY A 224 -4.47 -13.98 -1.38
N TYR A 225 -3.73 -14.04 -0.29
CA TYR A 225 -4.27 -14.28 1.03
C TYR A 225 -3.96 -13.09 1.93
N ALA A 226 -4.95 -12.54 2.62
CA ALA A 226 -4.76 -11.45 3.55
C ALA A 226 -5.37 -11.78 4.92
N ASP A 227 -4.52 -11.80 5.94
CA ASP A 227 -4.93 -11.99 7.34
C ASP A 227 -5.24 -10.63 7.96
N PHE A 228 -6.52 -10.32 8.11
CA PHE A 228 -6.98 -9.06 8.67
C PHE A 228 -6.85 -9.02 10.19
N GLY A 229 -6.59 -10.16 10.85
CA GLY A 229 -6.28 -10.21 12.28
C GLY A 229 -5.14 -9.27 12.65
N TYR A 230 -4.14 -9.11 11.77
CA TYR A 230 -3.03 -8.17 12.00
C TYR A 230 -3.44 -6.70 12.00
N ILE A 231 -4.43 -6.32 11.17
CA ILE A 231 -4.97 -4.96 11.18
C ILE A 231 -5.70 -4.71 12.48
N TRP A 232 -6.57 -5.64 12.88
CA TRP A 232 -7.28 -5.53 14.14
C TRP A 232 -6.32 -5.49 15.33
N ASP A 233 -5.26 -6.30 15.32
CA ASP A 233 -4.23 -6.25 16.35
C ASP A 233 -3.52 -4.90 16.36
N ALA A 234 -3.15 -4.36 15.20
CA ALA A 234 -2.51 -3.05 15.10
C ALA A 234 -3.41 -1.93 15.65
N VAL A 235 -4.70 -1.94 15.30
CA VAL A 235 -5.67 -0.91 15.71
C VAL A 235 -6.06 -1.05 17.19
N LEU A 236 -6.34 -2.27 17.65
CA LEU A 236 -6.97 -2.50 18.96
C LEU A 236 -5.98 -2.86 20.06
N ASN A 237 -4.83 -3.45 19.70
CA ASN A 237 -3.92 -4.10 20.65
C ASN A 237 -2.50 -3.50 20.67
N THR A 238 -2.26 -2.35 20.02
CA THR A 238 -0.95 -1.65 20.05
C THR A 238 -1.06 -0.20 20.55
N SER A 239 0.09 0.49 20.68
CA SER A 239 0.18 1.92 20.99
C SER A 239 1.01 2.61 19.91
N PRO A 240 0.51 3.68 19.24
CA PRO A 240 -0.70 4.42 19.60
C PRO A 240 -2.03 3.77 19.15
N GLY A 241 -2.00 2.56 18.58
CA GLY A 241 -3.19 1.79 18.26
C GLY A 241 -4.05 2.47 17.20
N TYR A 242 -5.35 2.54 17.42
CA TYR A 242 -6.32 3.19 16.54
C TYR A 242 -5.94 4.64 16.18
N ALA A 243 -5.29 5.38 17.09
CA ALA A 243 -4.82 6.73 16.83
C ALA A 243 -3.69 6.78 15.77
N ALA A 244 -2.89 5.71 15.63
CA ALA A 244 -1.91 5.58 14.55
C ALA A 244 -2.55 5.55 13.16
N PHE A 245 -3.83 5.15 13.10
CA PHE A 245 -4.63 5.02 11.87
C PHE A 245 -5.57 6.23 11.66
N GLY A 246 -5.43 7.27 12.48
CA GLY A 246 -6.24 8.49 12.43
C GLY A 246 -7.56 8.39 13.22
N TYR A 247 -7.87 7.26 13.85
CA TYR A 247 -9.10 7.12 14.62
C TYR A 247 -9.02 7.86 15.96
N ASN A 248 -10.15 8.40 16.38
CA ASN A 248 -10.37 9.01 17.69
C ASN A 248 -10.99 8.00 18.68
N SER A 249 -11.56 6.90 18.20
CA SER A 249 -12.19 5.87 19.04
C SER A 249 -12.07 4.47 18.42
N PRO A 250 -11.77 3.44 19.24
CA PRO A 250 -11.84 2.03 18.83
C PRO A 250 -13.27 1.46 18.90
N GLY A 251 -14.26 2.27 19.34
CA GLY A 251 -15.65 1.87 19.52
C GLY A 251 -16.54 2.16 18.31
N ALA A 252 -17.82 1.79 18.45
CA ALA A 252 -18.84 2.03 17.43
C ALA A 252 -19.43 3.44 17.52
N CYS A 253 -19.68 4.06 16.36
CA CYS A 253 -20.32 5.37 16.28
C CYS A 253 -21.85 5.32 16.46
N ALA A 254 -22.54 4.38 15.81
CA ALA A 254 -23.98 4.16 15.99
C ALA A 254 -24.25 3.36 17.28
N LEU A 255 -25.46 3.49 17.83
CA LEU A 255 -25.86 2.77 19.05
C LEU A 255 -26.33 1.34 18.79
N ASN A 256 -26.81 1.05 17.58
CA ASN A 256 -27.26 -0.27 17.16
C ASN A 256 -27.40 -0.33 15.63
N SER A 257 -27.80 -1.47 15.10
CA SER A 257 -27.95 -1.67 13.66
C SER A 257 -29.28 -1.21 13.05
N SER A 258 -30.12 -0.55 13.84
CA SER A 258 -31.51 -0.22 13.47
C SER A 258 -31.75 1.28 13.31
N THR A 259 -30.95 2.14 13.96
CA THR A 259 -31.12 3.60 13.86
C THR A 259 -29.80 4.37 13.89
N ILE A 260 -29.75 5.51 13.18
CA ILE A 260 -28.71 6.54 13.32
C ILE A 260 -28.98 7.52 14.46
N ILE A 261 -30.16 7.46 15.09
CA ILE A 261 -30.48 8.34 16.21
C ILE A 261 -29.50 8.05 17.36
N GLY A 262 -28.76 9.08 17.76
CA GLY A 262 -27.72 8.96 18.78
C GLY A 262 -26.37 8.45 18.26
N ALA A 263 -26.16 8.37 16.95
CA ALA A 263 -24.84 8.15 16.39
C ALA A 263 -23.89 9.33 16.70
N CYS A 264 -22.59 9.06 16.74
CA CYS A 264 -21.56 10.07 16.95
C CYS A 264 -21.51 11.12 15.81
N ASP A 265 -20.99 12.31 16.12
CA ASP A 265 -20.87 13.41 15.15
C ASP A 265 -19.75 13.20 14.11
N ASP A 266 -18.77 12.35 14.41
CA ASP A 266 -17.57 12.13 13.59
C ASP A 266 -17.35 10.63 13.27
N PRO A 267 -18.22 10.03 12.44
CA PRO A 267 -18.13 8.62 12.10
C PRO A 267 -16.91 8.25 11.26
N ASP A 268 -16.26 9.23 10.60
CA ASP A 268 -15.07 8.98 9.78
C ASP A 268 -13.83 8.71 10.62
N HIS A 269 -13.80 9.17 11.87
CA HIS A 269 -12.70 8.91 12.81
C HIS A 269 -13.08 7.92 13.93
N THR A 270 -14.07 7.06 13.70
CA THR A 270 -14.38 5.92 14.58
C THR A 270 -14.11 4.61 13.89
N PHE A 271 -13.48 3.66 14.59
CA PHE A 271 -13.11 2.38 14.00
C PHE A 271 -14.30 1.45 13.74
N TYR A 272 -15.40 1.56 14.50
CA TYR A 272 -16.63 0.83 14.19
C TYR A 272 -17.76 1.79 13.84
N TRP A 273 -18.61 1.42 12.88
CA TRP A 273 -19.85 2.15 12.63
C TRP A 273 -21.01 1.60 13.46
N ILE A 274 -21.38 0.33 13.27
CA ILE A 274 -22.45 -0.33 14.03
C ILE A 274 -21.85 -1.20 15.15
N PRO A 275 -22.42 -1.22 16.37
CA PRO A 275 -21.88 -2.00 17.47
C PRO A 275 -22.25 -3.47 17.34
N GLY A 276 -21.45 -4.31 18.01
CA GLY A 276 -21.68 -5.73 18.16
C GLY A 276 -20.75 -6.60 17.32
N ALA A 277 -20.76 -7.89 17.62
CA ALA A 277 -19.85 -8.87 17.08
C ALA A 277 -20.06 -9.22 15.59
N GLU A 278 -20.99 -8.55 14.91
CA GLU A 278 -21.50 -9.01 13.62
C GLU A 278 -21.43 -7.95 12.49
N ARG A 279 -20.97 -6.71 12.76
CA ARG A 279 -21.31 -5.56 11.88
C ARG A 279 -20.16 -4.54 11.74
N ASN A 280 -19.97 -4.11 10.49
CA ASN A 280 -18.75 -3.56 9.89
C ASN A 280 -18.68 -2.01 9.93
N ASP A 281 -17.48 -1.43 9.84
CA ASP A 281 -17.17 -0.02 9.51
C ASP A 281 -16.88 0.18 8.01
N GLY A 282 -16.92 -0.88 7.23
CA GLY A 282 -16.48 -0.88 5.85
C GLY A 282 -14.97 -1.08 5.75
N ILE A 283 -14.26 -1.63 6.74
CA ILE A 283 -12.80 -1.86 6.71
C ILE A 283 -12.06 -0.74 5.97
N LYS A 284 -12.13 0.48 6.50
CA LYS A 284 -11.31 1.59 6.04
C LYS A 284 -9.92 1.37 6.65
N LEU A 285 -9.05 0.59 6.00
CA LEU A 285 -7.79 0.13 6.62
C LEU A 285 -6.85 1.24 7.06
N VAL A 286 -7.07 2.46 6.58
CA VAL A 286 -6.53 3.72 7.06
C VAL A 286 -7.60 4.77 6.71
N ILE A 287 -7.93 5.70 7.61
CA ILE A 287 -8.44 7.00 7.16
C ILE A 287 -7.29 7.53 6.30
N GLY A 288 -7.42 7.49 4.96
CA GLY A 288 -6.32 7.81 4.04
C GLY A 288 -5.54 9.00 4.58
N PRO A 289 -4.19 8.96 4.60
CA PRO A 289 -3.38 9.88 5.41
C PRO A 289 -3.96 11.28 5.26
N THR A 290 -4.50 11.83 6.36
CA THR A 290 -5.18 13.10 6.30
C THR A 290 -4.16 14.10 5.83
N CYS A 291 -4.19 14.43 4.54
CA CYS A 291 -3.26 15.36 3.96
C CYS A 291 -3.44 16.66 4.72
N GLY A 292 -2.40 17.10 5.41
CA GLY A 292 -2.45 18.37 6.08
C GLY A 292 -2.54 19.52 5.06
N LYS A 293 -2.73 20.74 5.55
CA LYS A 293 -2.78 21.91 4.68
C LYS A 293 -1.36 22.38 4.37
N LEU A 294 -1.07 22.57 3.09
CA LEU A 294 0.15 23.25 2.66
C LEU A 294 0.06 24.73 3.07
N THR A 295 0.81 25.12 4.09
CA THR A 295 0.78 26.48 4.67
C THR A 295 2.19 27.01 4.90
N PRO A 296 2.44 28.32 4.70
CA PRO A 296 3.78 28.92 4.89
C PRO A 296 4.34 28.85 6.32
N THR A 297 3.49 28.61 7.32
CA THR A 297 3.88 28.65 8.75
C THR A 297 3.49 27.39 9.52
N GLY A 298 2.95 26.37 8.84
CA GLY A 298 2.46 25.15 9.46
C GLY A 298 3.53 24.17 9.90
N ASN A 299 3.08 23.08 10.51
CA ASN A 299 3.90 21.89 10.71
C ASN A 299 4.03 21.14 9.38
N VAL A 300 5.18 20.51 9.18
CA VAL A 300 5.39 19.64 8.03
C VAL A 300 4.47 18.44 8.17
N THR A 301 3.85 18.09 7.06
CA THR A 301 2.84 17.04 6.98
C THR A 301 2.78 16.57 5.54
N ASP A 302 2.39 15.32 5.38
CA ASP A 302 1.97 14.78 4.09
C ASP A 302 0.87 15.67 3.50
N VAL A 303 1.05 16.12 2.26
CA VAL A 303 0.05 16.96 1.59
C VAL A 303 0.01 16.68 0.10
N ASN A 304 -1.20 16.69 -0.46
CA ASN A 304 -1.44 16.85 -1.88
C ASN A 304 -2.20 18.17 -2.11
N SER A 305 -1.54 19.11 -2.77
CA SER A 305 -2.04 20.44 -3.10
C SER A 305 -2.23 20.59 -4.61
N GLY A 306 -3.13 19.76 -5.15
CA GLY A 306 -3.65 19.89 -6.52
C GLY A 306 -2.94 19.03 -7.57
N LEU A 307 -2.09 18.07 -7.17
CA LEU A 307 -1.63 17.06 -8.11
C LEU A 307 -2.80 16.22 -8.60
N LEU A 308 -2.74 15.84 -9.87
CA LEU A 308 -3.70 14.92 -10.48
C LEU A 308 -3.57 13.53 -9.87
N ASP A 309 -4.62 12.72 -10.05
CA ASP A 309 -4.51 11.26 -9.90
C ASP A 309 -3.33 10.78 -10.76
N ILE A 310 -2.47 9.96 -10.16
CA ILE A 310 -1.19 9.50 -10.72
C ILE A 310 -1.33 8.92 -12.13
N LYS A 311 -2.49 8.31 -12.46
CA LYS A 311 -2.78 7.75 -13.80
C LYS A 311 -2.87 8.80 -14.92
N ASN A 312 -3.01 10.08 -14.57
CA ASN A 312 -3.10 11.16 -15.54
C ASN A 312 -1.73 11.74 -15.93
N TYR A 313 -0.65 11.32 -15.26
CA TYR A 313 0.69 11.71 -15.68
C TYR A 313 1.21 10.74 -16.73
N LYS A 314 1.69 11.29 -17.84
CA LYS A 314 2.26 10.54 -18.98
C LYS A 314 3.78 10.50 -18.95
N THR A 315 4.40 11.40 -18.20
CA THR A 315 5.85 11.44 -18.01
C THR A 315 6.17 11.74 -16.55
N ILE A 316 7.14 11.02 -16.00
CA ILE A 316 7.69 11.25 -14.66
C ILE A 316 9.19 11.54 -14.83
N VAL A 317 9.63 12.68 -14.31
CA VAL A 317 11.04 13.11 -14.32
C VAL A 317 11.55 13.08 -12.89
N SER A 318 12.61 12.33 -12.60
CA SER A 318 13.16 12.22 -11.24
C SER A 318 14.53 12.84 -11.09
N PHE A 319 14.74 13.47 -9.93
CA PHE A 319 15.99 14.05 -9.49
C PHE A 319 16.39 13.52 -8.10
N ALA A 320 17.70 13.56 -7.85
CA ALA A 320 18.44 13.29 -6.64
C ALA A 320 18.61 11.81 -6.24
N TYR A 321 18.12 11.34 -5.10
CA TYR A 321 18.61 10.07 -4.53
C TYR A 321 18.15 8.79 -5.26
N THR A 322 17.08 8.85 -6.06
CA THR A 322 16.38 7.69 -6.66
C THR A 322 17.02 7.16 -7.95
N ALA A 323 18.32 6.84 -7.93
CA ALA A 323 19.07 6.49 -9.14
C ALA A 323 18.78 5.07 -9.67
N GLY A 324 18.19 5.00 -10.86
CA GLY A 324 17.96 3.82 -11.70
C GLY A 324 19.17 3.41 -12.56
N GLY A 325 20.34 4.04 -12.36
CA GLY A 325 21.59 3.67 -13.03
C GLY A 325 21.92 4.45 -14.29
N VAL A 326 21.01 5.29 -14.78
CA VAL A 326 21.29 6.36 -15.77
C VAL A 326 21.17 7.73 -15.09
N ARG A 327 21.56 8.80 -15.79
CA ARG A 327 21.55 10.17 -15.22
C ARG A 327 21.30 11.27 -16.25
N ASP A 328 20.71 10.90 -17.39
CA ASP A 328 20.51 11.75 -18.55
C ASP A 328 19.08 11.65 -19.11
N GLY A 329 18.17 11.00 -18.39
CA GLY A 329 16.78 10.80 -18.81
C GLY A 329 16.58 9.75 -19.90
N SER A 330 17.62 9.00 -20.28
CA SER A 330 17.50 7.86 -21.19
C SER A 330 16.74 6.69 -20.54
N PRO A 331 16.19 5.74 -21.32
CA PRO A 331 15.56 4.56 -20.78
C PRO A 331 16.52 3.75 -19.91
N LEU A 332 16.01 3.22 -18.79
CA LEU A 332 16.79 2.37 -17.90
C LEU A 332 17.11 1.02 -18.55
N ALA A 333 18.26 0.47 -18.17
CA ALA A 333 18.58 -0.91 -18.51
C ALA A 333 17.62 -1.86 -17.77
N PRO A 334 17.36 -3.07 -18.30
CA PRO A 334 16.65 -4.08 -17.56
C PRO A 334 17.31 -4.33 -16.20
N PRO A 335 16.52 -4.42 -15.13
CA PRO A 335 17.00 -4.49 -13.75
C PRO A 335 17.44 -5.92 -13.41
N VAL A 336 18.53 -6.34 -14.05
CA VAL A 336 19.09 -7.68 -13.98
C VAL A 336 20.40 -7.63 -13.18
N ILE A 337 20.49 -8.45 -12.13
CA ILE A 337 21.72 -8.63 -11.36
C ILE A 337 22.70 -9.43 -12.20
N THR A 338 23.88 -8.85 -12.48
CA THR A 338 24.97 -9.55 -13.16
C THR A 338 26.14 -9.74 -12.17
N PRO A 339 26.37 -10.97 -11.66
CA PRO A 339 27.48 -11.25 -10.76
C PRO A 339 28.84 -10.82 -11.33
N PRO A 340 29.79 -10.39 -10.48
CA PRO A 340 29.72 -10.39 -9.01
C PRO A 340 28.96 -9.19 -8.43
N SER A 341 28.54 -8.23 -9.27
CA SER A 341 27.94 -6.99 -8.79
C SER A 341 26.58 -7.24 -8.13
N PRO A 342 26.31 -6.62 -6.95
CA PRO A 342 24.99 -6.63 -6.34
C PRO A 342 24.01 -5.65 -7.03
N LYS A 343 24.47 -4.89 -8.02
CA LYS A 343 23.73 -3.86 -8.72
C LYS A 343 22.90 -4.44 -9.86
N ALA A 344 21.58 -4.38 -9.78
CA ALA A 344 20.69 -4.72 -10.89
C ALA A 344 20.74 -3.60 -11.93
N GLY A 345 21.08 -3.87 -13.20
CA GLY A 345 21.08 -2.83 -14.25
C GLY A 345 22.05 -1.64 -14.05
N GLY A 346 22.95 -1.68 -13.06
CA GLY A 346 23.80 -0.55 -12.64
C GLY A 346 23.29 0.24 -11.43
N GLU A 347 22.14 -0.14 -10.88
CA GLU A 347 21.44 0.49 -9.75
C GLU A 347 22.14 0.21 -8.40
N GLN A 348 21.99 1.09 -7.41
CA GLN A 348 22.53 0.87 -6.06
C GLN A 348 21.65 -0.06 -5.18
N GLN A 349 20.61 -0.67 -5.76
CA GLN A 349 19.68 -1.56 -5.06
C GLN A 349 19.74 -3.00 -5.60
N THR A 350 19.47 -3.97 -4.73
CA THR A 350 19.40 -5.42 -5.02
C THR A 350 18.00 -5.88 -5.46
N GLY A 351 17.11 -4.94 -5.79
CA GLY A 351 15.73 -5.19 -6.23
C GLY A 351 15.54 -4.84 -7.71
N PRO A 352 14.44 -5.29 -8.33
CA PRO A 352 14.27 -5.20 -9.77
C PRO A 352 13.80 -3.82 -10.27
N VAL A 353 13.75 -2.73 -9.47
CA VAL A 353 13.39 -1.36 -9.93
C VAL A 353 13.33 -0.39 -8.73
N VAL A 354 13.75 0.87 -8.87
CA VAL A 354 13.59 1.87 -7.80
C VAL A 354 12.11 2.29 -7.62
N TRP A 355 11.73 2.81 -6.43
CA TRP A 355 10.30 3.01 -6.11
C TRP A 355 9.53 3.93 -7.09
N ILE A 356 10.21 4.88 -7.74
CA ILE A 356 9.59 5.79 -8.69
C ILE A 356 9.39 5.16 -10.07
N GLU A 357 10.28 4.25 -10.49
CA GLU A 357 10.11 3.44 -11.71
C GLU A 357 8.86 2.59 -11.61
N ASN A 358 8.66 1.97 -10.44
CA ASN A 358 7.46 1.20 -10.15
C ASN A 358 6.17 2.03 -10.33
N ILE A 359 6.19 3.31 -9.95
CA ILE A 359 5.02 4.19 -10.13
C ILE A 359 4.81 4.49 -11.61
N ALA A 360 5.89 4.74 -12.35
CA ALA A 360 5.81 4.98 -13.78
C ALA A 360 5.26 3.76 -14.52
N ASP A 361 5.77 2.56 -14.22
CA ASP A 361 5.30 1.30 -14.80
C ASP A 361 3.83 1.02 -14.48
N ASP A 362 3.44 1.23 -13.21
CA ASP A 362 2.08 0.97 -12.72
C ASP A 362 1.02 1.82 -13.45
N VAL A 363 1.40 2.97 -14.02
CA VAL A 363 0.50 3.86 -14.77
C VAL A 363 0.84 3.97 -16.26
N GLY A 364 1.84 3.23 -16.73
CA GLY A 364 2.33 3.32 -18.11
C GLY A 364 2.91 4.69 -18.48
N ALA A 365 3.46 5.44 -17.52
CA ALA A 365 4.13 6.71 -17.78
C ALA A 365 5.57 6.49 -18.29
N ARG A 366 6.04 7.39 -19.15
CA ARG A 366 7.46 7.44 -19.51
C ARG A 366 8.28 7.93 -18.31
N PHE A 367 9.24 7.13 -17.86
CA PHE A 367 10.18 7.53 -16.82
C PHE A 367 11.43 8.19 -17.43
N MET A 368 11.86 9.31 -16.85
CA MET A 368 13.13 9.98 -17.18
C MET A 368 13.93 10.16 -15.90
N ASP A 369 15.05 9.44 -15.79
CA ASP A 369 15.87 9.48 -14.59
C ASP A 369 17.12 10.36 -14.74
N TYR A 370 17.25 11.33 -13.83
CA TYR A 370 18.45 12.14 -13.65
C TYR A 370 19.06 11.94 -12.27
N ALA A 371 18.41 11.15 -11.41
CA ALA A 371 18.79 10.97 -10.02
C ALA A 371 20.14 10.23 -9.92
N VAL A 372 21.04 10.72 -9.06
CA VAL A 372 22.30 10.03 -8.73
C VAL A 372 22.38 9.67 -7.24
N ALA A 373 22.66 8.38 -6.99
CA ALA A 373 22.82 7.87 -5.64
C ALA A 373 23.97 8.59 -4.92
N GLY A 374 23.71 9.00 -3.68
CA GLY A 374 24.68 9.79 -2.91
C GLY A 374 24.69 11.28 -3.24
N ALA A 375 23.84 11.75 -4.16
CA ALA A 375 23.75 13.17 -4.47
C ALA A 375 23.31 13.99 -3.25
N VAL A 376 24.00 15.11 -3.04
CA VAL A 376 23.59 16.19 -2.13
C VAL A 376 22.79 17.23 -2.90
N THR A 377 22.23 18.23 -2.25
CA THR A 377 21.51 19.29 -2.97
C THR A 377 22.48 20.14 -3.80
N ASP A 378 23.60 20.53 -3.21
CA ASP A 378 24.68 21.30 -3.83
C ASP A 378 26.00 20.88 -3.17
N LYS A 379 26.91 20.27 -3.94
CA LYS A 379 28.16 19.72 -3.42
C LYS A 379 29.12 20.80 -2.93
N THR A 380 28.97 22.04 -3.38
CA THR A 380 29.80 23.16 -2.94
C THR A 380 29.52 23.55 -1.49
N LEU A 381 28.37 23.15 -0.95
CA LEU A 381 27.99 23.38 0.44
C LEU A 381 28.62 22.38 1.41
N TRP A 382 29.18 21.28 0.91
CA TRP A 382 29.61 20.15 1.73
C TRP A 382 31.04 19.72 1.39
N PRO A 383 32.06 20.29 2.04
CA PRO A 383 33.46 19.89 1.81
C PRO A 383 33.68 18.38 1.91
N SER A 384 33.03 17.69 2.86
CA SER A 384 33.10 16.23 3.01
C SER A 384 32.45 15.43 1.87
N LYS A 385 31.69 16.11 1.00
CA LYS A 385 30.96 15.54 -0.14
C LYS A 385 31.32 16.23 -1.47
N ALA A 386 32.42 16.97 -1.54
CA ALA A 386 32.79 17.75 -2.72
C ALA A 386 32.95 16.93 -4.03
N SER A 387 33.24 15.63 -3.92
CA SER A 387 33.31 14.69 -5.06
C SER A 387 31.97 14.04 -5.44
N SER A 388 30.91 14.32 -4.69
CA SER A 388 29.58 13.76 -4.92
C SER A 388 28.90 14.43 -6.13
N TRP A 389 27.87 13.77 -6.66
CA TRP A 389 26.89 14.43 -7.51
C TRP A 389 26.00 15.36 -6.70
N ASP A 390 25.26 16.23 -7.39
CA ASP A 390 24.26 17.06 -6.75
C ASP A 390 23.05 17.38 -7.63
N PHE A 391 21.96 17.78 -7.00
CA PHE A 391 20.72 18.16 -7.66
C PHE A 391 20.92 19.33 -8.64
N VAL A 392 21.87 20.24 -8.36
CA VAL A 392 22.21 21.34 -9.27
C VAL A 392 22.64 20.81 -10.63
N GLN A 393 23.59 19.87 -10.67
CA GLN A 393 24.07 19.25 -11.91
C GLN A 393 22.98 18.45 -12.61
N GLU A 394 22.15 17.70 -11.88
CA GLU A 394 21.05 16.91 -12.44
C GLU A 394 20.03 17.78 -13.19
N ALA A 395 19.60 18.88 -12.55
CA ALA A 395 18.68 19.83 -13.14
C ALA A 395 19.29 20.55 -14.35
N ASP A 396 20.58 20.90 -14.29
CA ASP A 396 21.28 21.56 -15.39
C ASP A 396 21.41 20.65 -16.63
N ILE A 397 21.65 19.35 -16.43
CA ILE A 397 21.64 18.36 -17.52
C ILE A 397 20.26 18.27 -18.15
N PHE A 398 19.20 18.11 -17.34
CA PHE A 398 17.82 18.08 -17.85
C PHE A 398 17.47 19.33 -18.67
N LEU A 399 17.84 20.52 -18.17
CA LEU A 399 17.57 21.80 -18.84
C LEU A 399 18.39 21.94 -20.14
N SER A 400 19.64 21.46 -20.16
CA SER A 400 20.52 21.54 -21.34
C SER A 400 20.02 20.71 -22.53
N GLN A 401 19.21 19.68 -22.27
CA GLN A 401 18.68 18.79 -23.30
C GLN A 401 17.46 19.37 -24.04
N ASN A 402 16.93 20.51 -23.58
CA ASN A 402 15.79 21.21 -24.20
C ASN A 402 14.59 20.28 -24.46
N ASN A 403 14.26 19.45 -23.47
CA ASN A 403 13.16 18.50 -23.54
C ASN A 403 11.82 19.21 -23.81
N SER A 404 11.07 18.72 -24.80
CA SER A 404 9.70 19.19 -25.06
C SER A 404 8.70 18.29 -24.32
N LEU A 405 8.37 18.67 -23.09
CA LEU A 405 7.44 17.93 -22.23
C LEU A 405 6.13 18.71 -22.08
N ASP A 406 5.00 18.00 -22.02
CA ASP A 406 3.70 18.60 -21.73
C ASP A 406 3.60 18.88 -20.22
N PRO A 407 3.57 20.15 -19.77
CA PRO A 407 3.56 20.47 -18.35
C PRO A 407 2.26 20.07 -17.64
N SER A 408 1.18 19.81 -18.38
CA SER A 408 -0.10 19.39 -17.82
C SER A 408 -0.13 17.91 -17.43
N THR A 409 0.75 17.09 -18.04
CA THR A 409 0.83 15.64 -17.85
C THR A 409 2.22 15.15 -17.44
N THR A 410 3.13 16.07 -17.09
CA THR A 410 4.47 15.73 -16.56
C THR A 410 4.54 15.96 -15.05
N LEU A 411 5.00 14.95 -14.31
CA LEU A 411 5.29 15.02 -12.89
C LEU A 411 6.80 15.08 -12.66
N TYR A 412 7.27 16.05 -11.88
CA TYR A 412 8.67 16.17 -11.47
C TYR A 412 8.83 15.70 -10.03
N THR A 413 9.77 14.82 -9.76
CA THR A 413 10.02 14.29 -8.41
C THR A 413 11.37 14.75 -7.89
N VAL A 414 11.39 15.32 -6.68
CA VAL A 414 12.61 15.83 -6.03
C VAL A 414 12.77 15.14 -4.68
N TYR A 415 13.80 14.30 -4.57
CA TYR A 415 14.07 13.50 -3.37
C TYR A 415 15.34 13.95 -2.65
N PHE A 416 15.25 14.48 -1.44
CA PHE A 416 16.38 15.18 -0.81
C PHE A 416 16.60 14.84 0.67
N GLY A 417 17.72 15.33 1.20
CA GLY A 417 17.97 15.43 2.64
C GLY A 417 18.83 14.35 3.28
N ILE A 418 18.90 13.14 2.74
CA ILE A 418 19.76 12.07 3.30
C ILE A 418 21.23 12.51 3.32
N ASN A 419 21.75 12.89 2.15
CA ASN A 419 23.18 13.16 2.01
C ASN A 419 23.56 14.56 2.50
N ASP A 420 22.66 15.54 2.41
CA ASP A 420 22.86 16.86 2.99
C ASP A 420 22.96 16.78 4.52
N VAL A 421 22.07 16.04 5.18
CA VAL A 421 22.16 15.85 6.64
C VAL A 421 23.39 15.00 7.00
N SER A 422 23.71 13.97 6.22
CA SER A 422 24.96 13.21 6.39
C SER A 422 26.21 14.11 6.29
N GLY A 423 26.27 15.00 5.30
CA GLY A 423 27.33 16.00 5.15
C GLY A 423 27.37 16.96 6.34
N SER A 424 26.21 17.43 6.79
CA SER A 424 26.08 18.36 7.92
C SER A 424 26.61 17.81 9.24
N ARG A 425 26.56 16.49 9.45
CA ARG A 425 27.15 15.85 10.64
C ARG A 425 28.69 15.93 10.65
N LYS A 426 29.31 16.07 9.48
CA LYS A 426 30.77 16.20 9.33
C LYS A 426 31.21 17.66 9.19
N ASP A 427 30.50 18.43 8.38
CA ASP A 427 30.87 19.80 7.98
C ASP A 427 30.18 20.88 8.80
N GLY A 428 29.21 20.50 9.63
CA GLY A 428 28.38 21.39 10.44
C GLY A 428 27.02 21.72 9.79
N PRO A 429 25.97 22.00 10.59
CA PRO A 429 24.60 22.22 10.10
C PRO A 429 24.34 23.58 9.45
N ALA A 430 25.30 24.51 9.50
CA ALA A 430 25.11 25.89 9.05
C ALA A 430 24.71 26.02 7.57
N ASN A 431 25.04 25.04 6.73
CA ASN A 431 24.72 25.05 5.30
C ASN A 431 23.35 24.45 4.97
N LEU A 432 22.68 23.77 5.90
CA LEU A 432 21.36 23.17 5.66
C LEU A 432 20.31 24.20 5.20
N PRO A 433 20.18 25.40 5.81
CA PRO A 433 19.24 26.41 5.32
C PRO A 433 19.53 26.88 3.89
N ARG A 434 20.79 26.83 3.45
CA ARG A 434 21.20 27.17 2.08
C ARG A 434 20.91 26.02 1.11
N ALA A 435 21.14 24.78 1.51
CA ALA A 435 20.72 23.61 0.75
C ALA A 435 19.19 23.64 0.51
N ALA A 436 18.38 23.95 1.53
CA ALA A 436 16.93 24.06 1.36
C ALA A 436 16.56 25.13 0.33
N GLN A 437 17.30 26.25 0.31
CA GLN A 437 17.08 27.30 -0.67
C GLN A 437 17.39 26.85 -2.10
N VAL A 438 18.47 26.09 -2.29
CA VAL A 438 18.83 25.55 -3.62
C VAL A 438 17.73 24.66 -4.19
N ILE A 439 17.06 23.85 -3.35
CA ILE A 439 15.90 23.03 -3.78
C ILE A 439 14.80 23.94 -4.33
N LEU A 440 14.43 24.98 -3.58
CA LEU A 440 13.38 25.93 -3.94
C LEU A 440 13.74 26.68 -5.23
N ASP A 441 14.99 27.14 -5.34
CA ASP A 441 15.47 27.89 -6.50
C ASP A 441 15.44 27.04 -7.77
N LYS A 442 15.79 25.75 -7.68
CA LYS A 442 15.74 24.81 -8.82
C LYS A 442 14.32 24.42 -9.20
N ILE A 443 13.42 24.23 -8.24
CA ILE A 443 11.97 24.06 -8.52
C ILE A 443 11.43 25.31 -9.25
N GLU A 444 11.78 26.51 -8.76
CA GLU A 444 11.37 27.76 -9.40
C GLU A 444 11.95 27.87 -10.83
N LEU A 445 13.20 27.49 -11.03
CA LEU A 445 13.83 27.45 -12.36
C LEU A 445 13.11 26.49 -13.32
N LEU A 446 12.79 25.28 -12.87
CA LEU A 446 12.03 24.29 -13.67
C LEU A 446 10.61 24.79 -14.01
N SER A 447 10.01 25.62 -13.16
CA SER A 447 8.68 26.19 -13.42
C SER A 447 8.65 27.28 -14.50
N ARG A 448 9.82 27.82 -14.87
CA ARG A 448 9.96 28.87 -15.89
C ARG A 448 10.12 28.27 -17.29
N PRO A 449 9.96 29.07 -18.36
CA PRO A 449 10.30 28.64 -19.71
C PRO A 449 11.76 28.15 -19.81
N PRO A 450 12.05 27.13 -20.64
CA PRO A 450 11.11 26.48 -21.57
C PRO A 450 10.25 25.37 -20.94
N THR A 451 10.66 24.84 -19.79
CA THR A 451 10.03 23.66 -19.16
C THR A 451 8.60 23.93 -18.71
N ASN A 452 8.33 25.11 -18.16
CA ASN A 452 7.01 25.50 -17.65
C ASN A 452 6.40 24.49 -16.65
N ALA A 453 7.23 23.76 -15.90
CA ALA A 453 6.79 22.69 -15.01
C ALA A 453 5.71 23.14 -14.04
N ARG A 454 4.67 22.32 -13.87
CA ARG A 454 3.51 22.64 -13.02
C ARG A 454 3.30 21.68 -11.85
N SER A 455 3.81 20.46 -11.92
CA SER A 455 3.46 19.40 -10.98
C SER A 455 4.72 18.83 -10.34
N PHE A 456 4.86 19.00 -9.03
CA PHE A 456 6.03 18.57 -8.28
C PHE A 456 5.63 17.67 -7.12
N LEU A 457 6.27 16.51 -7.02
CA LEU A 457 6.28 15.67 -5.83
C LEU A 457 7.62 15.88 -5.12
N VAL A 458 7.56 16.42 -3.92
CA VAL A 458 8.72 16.80 -3.12
C VAL A 458 8.78 15.87 -1.92
N THR A 459 9.91 15.19 -1.72
CA THR A 459 10.06 14.19 -0.66
C THR A 459 11.38 14.39 0.05
N ASP A 460 11.32 14.44 1.37
CA ASP A 460 12.50 14.33 2.20
C ASP A 460 12.69 12.88 2.65
N SER A 461 13.91 12.52 3.02
CA SER A 461 14.19 11.30 3.79
C SER A 461 15.32 11.52 4.80
N TYR A 462 15.43 12.74 5.33
CA TYR A 462 16.57 13.06 6.18
C TYR A 462 16.53 12.25 7.49
N GLY A 463 17.72 11.92 8.00
CA GLY A 463 17.90 11.34 9.33
C GLY A 463 17.60 9.84 9.48
N TYR A 464 16.98 9.16 8.51
CA TYR A 464 16.56 7.75 8.68
C TYR A 464 15.77 7.53 9.98
N GLY A 465 14.93 8.48 10.38
CA GLY A 465 14.18 8.48 11.66
C GLY A 465 14.93 9.08 12.86
N SER A 466 16.04 9.82 12.67
CA SER A 466 16.79 10.43 13.78
C SER A 466 16.24 11.76 14.31
N HIS A 467 15.33 12.44 13.58
CA HIS A 467 14.67 13.72 13.96
C HIS A 467 15.60 14.74 14.63
N GLU A 468 16.75 15.00 14.00
CA GLU A 468 17.68 16.00 14.49
C GLU A 468 17.15 17.40 14.16
N ALA A 469 17.15 18.30 15.16
CA ALA A 469 16.61 19.66 15.02
C ALA A 469 17.10 20.43 13.76
N PRO A 470 18.38 20.36 13.34
CA PRO A 470 18.82 20.98 12.09
C PRO A 470 18.18 20.36 10.83
N GLY A 471 17.96 19.04 10.83
CA GLY A 471 17.27 18.33 9.75
C GLY A 471 15.78 18.69 9.69
N ASP A 472 15.12 18.78 10.85
CA ASP A 472 13.72 19.22 10.95
C ASP A 472 13.55 20.66 10.43
N ALA A 473 14.48 21.55 10.78
CA ALA A 473 14.50 22.93 10.29
C ALA A 473 14.72 22.99 8.77
N PHE A 474 15.60 22.13 8.23
CA PHE A 474 15.84 22.00 6.80
C PHE A 474 14.59 21.57 6.04
N LYS A 475 13.94 20.48 6.46
CA LYS A 475 12.67 20.00 5.88
C LYS A 475 11.60 21.08 5.95
N LYS A 476 11.42 21.71 7.12
CA LYS A 476 10.42 22.76 7.33
C LYS A 476 10.64 23.96 6.41
N LYS A 477 11.90 24.34 6.17
CA LYS A 477 12.22 25.42 5.23
C LYS A 477 11.78 25.07 3.79
N VAL A 478 12.01 23.84 3.33
CA VAL A 478 11.53 23.40 2.00
C VAL A 478 10.00 23.41 1.94
N PHE A 479 9.33 22.83 2.94
CA PHE A 479 7.86 22.78 3.01
C PHE A 479 7.22 24.18 2.97
N ASN A 480 7.72 25.10 3.78
CA ASN A 480 7.22 26.47 3.82
C ASN A 480 7.50 27.20 2.49
N GLY A 481 8.69 27.00 1.92
CA GLY A 481 9.06 27.63 0.65
C GLY A 481 8.20 27.18 -0.53
N ILE A 482 7.83 25.89 -0.63
CA ILE A 482 6.90 25.44 -1.67
C ILE A 482 5.47 25.94 -1.42
N ALA A 483 5.06 26.11 -0.15
CA ALA A 483 3.78 26.72 0.19
C ALA A 483 3.72 28.20 -0.26
N GLU A 484 4.78 28.96 0.00
CA GLU A 484 4.93 30.35 -0.48
C GLU A 484 5.02 30.43 -2.00
N MET A 485 5.68 29.47 -2.65
CA MET A 485 5.73 29.42 -4.11
C MET A 485 4.33 29.19 -4.70
N LYS A 486 3.53 28.32 -4.08
CA LYS A 486 2.14 28.07 -4.51
C LYS A 486 1.26 29.32 -4.35
N THR A 487 1.42 30.10 -3.28
CA THR A 487 0.65 31.35 -3.12
C THR A 487 1.03 32.39 -4.17
N ARG A 488 2.32 32.47 -4.55
CA ARG A 488 2.80 33.34 -5.64
C ARG A 488 2.38 32.87 -7.02
N VAL A 489 2.34 31.55 -7.25
CA VAL A 489 2.04 30.94 -8.56
C VAL A 489 0.96 29.86 -8.37
N PRO A 490 -0.34 30.24 -8.38
CA PRO A 490 -1.44 29.31 -8.09
C PRO A 490 -1.57 28.12 -9.04
N SER A 491 -0.99 28.21 -10.23
CA SER A 491 -0.96 27.11 -11.21
C SER A 491 0.01 25.99 -10.84
N LEU A 492 0.91 26.20 -9.87
CA LEU A 492 1.77 25.16 -9.34
C LEU A 492 1.00 24.20 -8.43
N LYS A 493 1.30 22.92 -8.63
CA LYS A 493 0.74 21.78 -7.93
C LYS A 493 1.87 21.08 -7.21
N PHE A 494 1.68 20.86 -5.92
CA PHE A 494 2.70 20.25 -5.07
C PHE A 494 2.09 19.08 -4.32
N ALA A 495 2.84 18.00 -4.21
CA ALA A 495 2.75 17.11 -3.06
C ALA A 495 4.02 17.18 -2.24
N PHE A 496 3.87 17.04 -0.93
CA PHE A 496 4.98 16.83 -0.02
C PHE A 496 4.76 15.51 0.73
N VAL A 497 5.81 14.69 0.84
CA VAL A 497 5.78 13.45 1.62
C VAL A 497 6.91 13.47 2.63
N ASP A 498 6.53 13.36 3.90
CA ASP A 498 7.44 13.31 5.04
C ASP A 498 7.84 11.85 5.34
N PHE A 499 8.88 11.36 4.66
CA PHE A 499 9.31 9.97 4.87
C PHE A 499 9.94 9.72 6.23
N ALA A 500 10.27 10.75 7.02
CA ALA A 500 10.79 10.53 8.37
C ALA A 500 9.80 9.71 9.22
N TYR A 501 8.49 9.96 9.10
CA TYR A 501 7.45 9.20 9.80
C TYR A 501 7.34 7.75 9.32
N LEU A 502 7.53 7.50 8.01
CA LEU A 502 7.59 6.12 7.51
C LEU A 502 8.81 5.40 8.11
N TRP A 503 9.96 6.08 8.18
CA TRP A 503 11.15 5.52 8.82
C TRP A 503 10.94 5.24 10.30
N ASP A 504 10.19 6.08 11.02
CA ASP A 504 9.81 5.81 12.41
C ASP A 504 8.94 4.56 12.53
N ALA A 505 7.98 4.38 11.63
CA ALA A 505 7.14 3.20 11.65
C ALA A 505 7.96 1.93 11.39
N VAL A 506 8.90 1.98 10.44
CA VAL A 506 9.76 0.83 10.10
C VAL A 506 10.82 0.57 11.18
N ARG A 507 11.43 1.59 11.77
CA ARG A 507 12.50 1.44 12.78
C ARG A 507 12.00 1.46 14.22
N GLY A 508 10.71 1.75 14.41
CA GLY A 508 10.08 1.93 15.70
C GLY A 508 9.97 0.65 16.52
N LYS A 509 9.32 0.78 17.68
CA LYS A 509 9.10 -0.34 18.60
C LYS A 509 8.27 -1.44 17.95
N SER A 510 8.43 -2.67 18.46
CA SER A 510 7.77 -3.88 17.94
C SER A 510 6.26 -3.67 17.69
N PRO A 511 5.72 -4.05 16.51
CA PRO A 511 6.38 -4.93 15.54
C PRO A 511 7.37 -4.23 14.58
N GLY A 512 7.42 -2.89 14.53
CA GLY A 512 8.37 -2.14 13.70
C GLY A 512 8.41 -2.65 12.25
N TYR A 513 9.61 -2.93 11.74
CA TYR A 513 9.82 -3.49 10.40
C TYR A 513 9.09 -4.83 10.15
N ALA A 514 8.82 -5.62 11.20
CA ALA A 514 8.07 -6.86 11.09
C ALA A 514 6.57 -6.61 10.79
N ALA A 515 6.04 -5.44 11.13
CA ALA A 515 4.70 -5.00 10.73
C ALA A 515 4.58 -4.87 9.20
N PHE A 516 5.72 -4.72 8.52
CA PHE A 516 5.82 -4.60 7.07
C PHE A 516 6.39 -5.86 6.41
N GLY A 517 6.45 -6.98 7.15
CA GLY A 517 6.95 -8.25 6.63
C GLY A 517 8.45 -8.31 6.41
N TYR A 518 9.22 -7.34 6.89
CA TYR A 518 10.67 -7.48 6.88
C TYR A 518 11.11 -8.39 8.03
N THR A 519 12.13 -9.20 7.78
CA THR A 519 12.76 -10.03 8.82
C THR A 519 13.91 -9.30 9.52
N SER A 520 14.40 -8.21 8.92
CA SER A 520 15.48 -7.37 9.44
C SER A 520 15.47 -5.99 8.76
N ILE A 521 16.10 -5.01 9.41
CA ILE A 521 16.45 -3.69 8.83
C ILE A 521 17.95 -3.59 8.48
N GLY A 522 18.68 -4.70 8.51
CA GLY A 522 20.07 -4.77 8.07
C GLY A 522 20.18 -4.89 6.54
N SER A 523 21.35 -4.54 6.00
CA SER A 523 21.66 -4.79 4.58
C SER A 523 21.80 -6.29 4.32
N CYS A 524 21.28 -6.76 3.19
CA CYS A 524 21.41 -8.16 2.77
C CYS A 524 22.79 -8.50 2.19
N THR A 525 23.57 -7.48 1.80
CA THR A 525 24.91 -7.59 1.23
C THR A 525 25.94 -7.05 2.21
N LEU A 526 27.12 -7.67 2.29
CA LEU A 526 28.21 -7.20 3.15
C LEU A 526 28.80 -5.86 2.69
N ASN A 527 28.77 -5.58 1.39
CA ASN A 527 29.21 -4.32 0.79
C ASN A 527 28.59 -4.11 -0.60
N SER A 528 28.81 -2.94 -1.19
CA SER A 528 28.25 -2.53 -2.49
C SER A 528 29.00 -3.07 -3.71
N SER A 529 30.03 -3.90 -3.51
CA SER A 529 30.95 -4.35 -4.58
C SER A 529 30.76 -5.82 -4.97
N THR A 530 30.21 -6.66 -4.10
CA THR A 530 29.98 -8.08 -4.40
C THR A 530 28.69 -8.63 -3.76
N ILE A 531 28.07 -9.61 -4.43
CA ILE A 531 27.01 -10.47 -3.87
C ILE A 531 27.57 -11.59 -2.97
N ASP A 532 28.89 -11.78 -2.94
CA ASP A 532 29.51 -12.82 -2.12
C ASP A 532 29.28 -12.55 -0.64
N GLY A 533 28.79 -13.57 0.07
CA GLY A 533 28.41 -13.45 1.48
C GLY A 533 27.09 -12.72 1.72
N ALA A 534 26.31 -12.40 0.66
CA ALA A 534 24.93 -11.98 0.83
C ALA A 534 24.13 -13.07 1.55
N VAL A 535 23.19 -12.65 2.41
CA VAL A 535 22.44 -13.55 3.28
C VAL A 535 21.71 -14.60 2.42
N SER A 536 22.20 -15.84 2.46
CA SER A 536 21.45 -17.04 2.10
C SER A 536 20.33 -17.18 3.11
N ILE A 537 19.12 -17.54 2.65
CA ILE A 537 17.90 -17.62 3.45
C ILE A 537 17.96 -18.71 4.55
N HIS A 538 19.13 -19.30 4.85
CA HIS A 538 19.33 -20.38 5.82
C HIS A 538 20.56 -20.16 6.72
N SER A 539 20.48 -19.27 7.73
CA SER A 539 20.92 -19.55 9.12
C SER A 539 21.04 -18.31 10.00
N PRO A 540 20.91 -18.48 11.34
CA PRO A 540 20.76 -17.38 12.29
C PRO A 540 22.06 -17.17 13.06
N THR A 541 22.82 -16.10 12.77
CA THR A 541 23.58 -15.33 13.79
C THR A 541 24.43 -14.23 13.14
N ILE A 542 24.65 -13.17 13.94
CA ILE A 542 25.76 -12.18 13.95
C ILE A 542 25.44 -10.73 13.51
N THR A 543 26.02 -9.86 14.34
CA THR A 543 25.93 -8.42 14.66
C THR A 543 26.79 -7.49 13.75
N PRO A 544 26.82 -6.14 13.93
CA PRO A 544 26.41 -5.17 12.92
C PRO A 544 27.57 -4.41 12.23
N TYR A 545 27.34 -4.01 10.97
CA TYR A 545 27.92 -2.79 10.39
C TYR A 545 26.83 -2.04 9.63
N ILE A 546 26.73 -0.74 9.95
CA ILE A 546 25.73 0.19 9.44
C ILE A 546 26.30 0.83 8.17
N ASP A 547 25.75 0.47 7.02
CA ASP A 547 25.60 1.40 5.89
C ASP A 547 24.62 0.83 4.86
N THR A 548 23.59 1.62 4.56
CA THR A 548 22.60 1.47 3.45
C THR A 548 21.70 0.22 3.47
N LEU A 549 20.40 0.45 3.61
CA LEU A 549 19.35 -0.56 3.61
C LEU A 549 19.02 -1.02 2.17
N ASN A 550 19.57 -2.18 1.80
CA ASN A 550 19.17 -2.94 0.62
C ASN A 550 18.05 -3.94 0.98
N LEU A 551 16.96 -3.90 0.22
CA LEU A 551 15.75 -4.74 0.33
C LEU A 551 15.93 -6.14 -0.32
N PRO A 552 15.03 -7.13 -0.08
CA PRO A 552 15.40 -8.53 0.10
C PRO A 552 15.86 -9.25 -1.17
N CYS A 553 16.79 -10.19 -0.98
CA CYS A 553 17.35 -11.08 -1.99
C CYS A 553 16.26 -11.91 -2.70
N TYR A 554 16.20 -11.81 -4.02
CA TYR A 554 15.50 -12.78 -4.87
C TYR A 554 16.37 -14.02 -5.09
N PRO A 555 15.78 -15.23 -5.23
CA PRO A 555 16.53 -16.42 -5.60
C PRO A 555 17.09 -16.27 -7.02
N VAL A 556 18.41 -16.44 -7.15
CA VAL A 556 19.09 -16.59 -8.43
C VAL A 556 18.62 -17.90 -9.07
N GLN A 557 17.79 -17.81 -10.11
CA GLN A 557 17.61 -18.94 -11.03
C GLN A 557 18.92 -19.08 -11.81
N ARG A 558 19.66 -20.17 -11.54
CA ARG A 558 20.74 -20.61 -12.44
C ARG A 558 20.11 -21.38 -13.61
N PRO A 559 20.74 -21.36 -14.80
CA PRO A 559 20.23 -22.01 -16.02
C PRO A 559 19.99 -23.51 -15.85
#